data_AF-A0A838PSW5-F1
#
_entry.id   AF-A0A838PSW5-F1
#
_cell.length_a   1.000
_cell.length_b   1.000
_cell.length_c   1.000
_cell.angle_alpha   90.00
_cell.angle_beta   90.00
_cell.angle_gamma   90.00
#
_symmetry.space_group_name_H-M   'P 1'
#
loop_
_entity.id
_entity.type
_entity.pdbx_description
1 polymer ?
#
loop_
_entity_poly.entity_id
_entity_poly.type
_entity_poly.pdbx_seq_one_letter_code
_entity_poly.pdbx_strand_id
1 'polypeptide(L)'
;MDKLAVLDEINRLLEVDDETTVNTSMRLPSALRDAAVLAVQHLGVASSTTVMTAGALRQALETAVMTAALEAHYRQHPETRPSLVEVALALAAQDGSPLAQRPDLLERAAAQVLARRPDADADDVLLWAEAQEAASV
;
A
#
# COMPACT_ATOMS: atom_id res chain seq x y z
N MET A 1 -8.14 -23.66 8.74
CA MET A 1 -6.95 -23.02 9.32
C MET A 1 -7.38 -21.66 9.84
N ASP A 2 -6.96 -21.27 11.04
CA ASP A 2 -7.22 -19.93 11.57
C ASP A 2 -6.57 -18.85 10.67
N LYS A 3 -7.13 -17.64 10.61
CA LYS A 3 -6.61 -16.56 9.72
C LYS A 3 -5.16 -16.23 10.06
N LEU A 4 -4.78 -16.22 11.35
CA LEU A 4 -3.39 -15.98 11.76
C LEU A 4 -2.47 -17.13 11.31
N ALA A 5 -2.90 -18.38 11.49
CA ALA A 5 -2.16 -19.54 11.00
C ALA A 5 -1.97 -19.55 9.46
N VAL A 6 -2.92 -18.99 8.70
CA VAL A 6 -2.75 -18.77 7.24
C VAL A 6 -1.68 -17.73 6.95
N LEU A 7 -1.65 -16.61 7.68
CA LEU A 7 -0.66 -15.57 7.49
C LEU A 7 0.75 -16.06 7.85
N ASP A 8 0.87 -16.81 8.95
CA ASP A 8 2.14 -17.41 9.39
C ASP A 8 2.68 -18.39 8.34
N GLU A 9 1.82 -19.26 7.78
CA GLU A 9 2.24 -20.21 6.76
C GLU A 9 2.64 -19.53 5.44
N ILE A 10 1.93 -18.47 5.03
CA ILE A 10 2.32 -17.71 3.83
C ILE A 10 3.68 -17.02 4.06
N ASN A 11 3.88 -16.34 5.20
CA ASN A 11 5.18 -15.73 5.52
C ASN A 11 6.30 -16.76 5.52
N ARG A 12 6.08 -17.90 6.17
CA ARG A 12 7.05 -19.00 6.17
C ARG A 12 7.41 -19.45 4.76
N LEU A 13 6.43 -19.56 3.85
CA LEU A 13 6.65 -19.95 2.45
C LEU A 13 7.38 -18.86 1.66
N LEU A 14 7.17 -17.58 1.98
CA LEU A 14 7.86 -16.47 1.32
C LEU A 14 9.32 -16.35 1.79
N GLU A 15 9.67 -16.78 2.99
CA GLU A 15 11.06 -16.77 3.49
C GLU A 15 11.93 -17.92 2.96
N VAL A 16 11.36 -18.96 2.36
CA VAL A 16 12.13 -20.08 1.79
C VAL A 16 12.89 -19.64 0.54
N ASP A 17 14.13 -20.12 0.40
CA ASP A 17 14.97 -19.88 -0.77
C ASP A 17 14.34 -20.39 -2.08
N ASP A 18 14.54 -19.64 -3.16
CA ASP A 18 13.96 -19.90 -4.49
C ASP A 18 14.69 -21.01 -5.29
N GLU A 19 15.46 -21.89 -4.63
CA GLU A 19 16.30 -22.89 -5.29
C GLU A 19 15.49 -23.95 -6.05
N THR A 20 14.32 -24.33 -5.54
CA THR A 20 13.44 -25.32 -6.16
C THR A 20 12.26 -24.63 -6.83
N THR A 21 12.18 -24.73 -8.16
CA THR A 21 11.08 -24.14 -8.94
C THR A 21 10.25 -25.22 -9.64
N VAL A 22 8.96 -24.94 -9.81
CA VAL A 22 8.03 -25.78 -10.58
C VAL A 22 7.42 -24.96 -11.71
N ASN A 23 7.30 -25.56 -12.89
CA ASN A 23 6.63 -24.93 -14.01
C ASN A 23 5.13 -24.80 -13.73
N THR A 24 4.63 -23.57 -13.76
CA THR A 24 3.20 -23.28 -13.63
C THR A 24 2.68 -22.71 -14.93
N SER A 25 1.60 -23.28 -15.46
CA SER A 25 0.91 -22.71 -16.62
C SER A 25 0.00 -21.57 -16.16
N MET A 26 0.26 -20.36 -16.67
CA MET A 26 -0.58 -19.18 -16.43
C MET A 26 -1.13 -18.63 -17.75
N ARG A 27 -2.39 -18.21 -17.74
CA ARG A 27 -3.00 -17.49 -18.87
C ARG A 27 -2.86 -15.99 -18.63
N LEU A 28 -2.28 -15.30 -19.60
CA LEU A 28 -2.13 -13.84 -19.60
C LEU A 28 -2.82 -13.24 -20.84
N PRO A 29 -3.45 -12.06 -20.72
CA PRO A 29 -3.85 -11.28 -21.89
C PRO A 29 -2.65 -11.02 -22.80
N SER A 30 -2.83 -11.14 -24.12
CA SER A 30 -1.73 -10.98 -25.10
C SER A 30 -1.03 -9.62 -24.96
N ALA A 31 -1.79 -8.54 -24.81
CA ALA A 31 -1.24 -7.20 -24.63
C ALA A 31 -0.35 -7.09 -23.37
N LEU A 32 -0.74 -7.72 -22.27
CA LEU A 32 0.04 -7.71 -21.03
C LEU A 32 1.33 -8.52 -21.18
N ARG A 33 1.25 -9.67 -21.84
CA ARG A 33 2.43 -10.49 -22.16
C ARG A 33 3.42 -9.71 -23.02
N ASP A 34 2.94 -9.04 -24.06
CA ASP A 34 3.81 -8.27 -24.96
C ASP A 34 4.43 -7.05 -24.26
N ALA A 35 3.67 -6.37 -23.40
CA ALA A 35 4.20 -5.30 -22.55
C ALA A 35 5.29 -5.79 -21.60
N ALA A 36 5.10 -6.96 -20.96
CA ALA A 36 6.11 -7.56 -20.08
C ALA A 36 7.39 -7.93 -20.84
N VAL A 37 7.28 -8.43 -22.07
CA VAL A 37 8.43 -8.70 -22.94
C VAL A 37 9.22 -7.41 -23.21
N LEU A 38 8.54 -6.34 -23.60
CA LEU A 38 9.18 -5.04 -23.85
C LEU A 38 9.87 -4.50 -22.58
N ALA A 39 9.21 -4.59 -21.42
CA ALA A 39 9.77 -4.13 -20.15
C ALA A 39 11.06 -4.88 -19.80
N VAL A 40 11.08 -6.21 -19.93
CA VAL A 40 12.28 -7.02 -19.67
C VAL A 40 13.40 -6.68 -20.67
N GLN A 41 13.08 -6.61 -21.96
CA GLN A 41 14.09 -6.42 -23.01
C GLN A 41 14.69 -5.02 -23.06
N HIS A 42 13.89 -3.99 -22.75
CA HIS A 42 14.29 -2.59 -22.98
C HIS A 42 14.45 -1.79 -21.70
N LEU A 43 13.78 -2.15 -20.61
CA LEU A 43 13.86 -1.42 -19.33
C LEU A 43 14.70 -2.17 -18.29
N GLY A 44 15.05 -3.44 -18.54
CA GLY A 44 15.88 -4.24 -17.62
C GLY A 44 15.22 -4.52 -16.27
N VAL A 45 13.88 -4.51 -16.20
CA VAL A 45 13.13 -4.68 -14.95
C VAL A 45 13.30 -6.07 -14.31
N ALA A 46 13.72 -7.07 -15.09
CA ALA A 46 14.05 -8.42 -14.64
C ALA A 46 14.89 -9.15 -15.70
N SER A 47 15.45 -10.31 -15.35
CA SER A 47 16.21 -11.16 -16.29
C SER A 47 15.31 -11.92 -17.29
N SER A 48 14.03 -12.10 -16.97
CA SER A 48 13.03 -12.73 -17.84
C SER A 48 11.62 -12.35 -17.41
N THR A 49 10.63 -12.59 -18.28
CA THR A 49 9.20 -12.39 -17.94
C THR A 49 8.73 -13.34 -16.84
N THR A 50 9.33 -14.54 -16.73
CA THR A 50 9.05 -15.49 -15.64
C THR A 50 9.51 -14.93 -14.30
N VAL A 51 10.76 -14.43 -14.22
CA VAL A 51 11.30 -13.81 -12.99
C VAL A 51 10.49 -12.58 -12.61
N MET A 52 10.13 -11.74 -13.58
CA MET A 52 9.25 -10.60 -13.35
C MET A 52 7.89 -11.02 -12.75
N THR A 53 7.28 -12.07 -13.31
CA THR A 53 5.96 -12.55 -12.85
C THR A 53 6.03 -13.16 -11.45
N ALA A 54 7.07 -13.95 -11.17
CA ALA A 54 7.29 -14.53 -9.85
C ALA A 54 7.55 -13.43 -8.80
N GLY A 55 8.38 -12.44 -9.12
CA GLY A 55 8.64 -11.29 -8.25
C GLY A 55 7.37 -10.46 -7.98
N ALA A 56 6.57 -10.19 -9.01
CA ALA A 56 5.30 -9.49 -8.86
C ALA A 56 4.30 -10.26 -7.98
N LEU A 57 4.20 -11.59 -8.16
CA LEU A 57 3.35 -12.43 -7.31
C LEU A 57 3.82 -12.43 -5.85
N ARG A 58 5.13 -12.54 -5.62
CA ARG A 58 5.75 -12.46 -4.29
C ARG A 58 5.41 -11.13 -3.62
N GLN A 59 5.65 -10.01 -4.30
CA GLN A 59 5.34 -8.67 -3.78
C GLN A 59 3.84 -8.50 -3.47
N ALA A 60 2.96 -9.03 -4.32
CA ALA A 60 1.52 -8.98 -4.09
C ALA A 60 1.11 -9.79 -2.85
N LEU A 61 1.70 -10.98 -2.64
CA LEU A 61 1.47 -11.81 -1.46
C LEU A 61 2.00 -11.14 -0.19
N GLU A 62 3.22 -10.59 -0.21
CA GLU A 62 3.80 -9.84 0.92
C GLU A 62 2.90 -8.66 1.33
N THR A 63 2.45 -7.87 0.35
CA THR A 63 1.52 -6.76 0.59
C THR A 63 0.22 -7.25 1.22
N ALA A 64 -0.39 -8.30 0.67
CA ALA A 64 -1.64 -8.86 1.18
C ALA A 64 -1.48 -9.39 2.62
N VAL A 65 -0.37 -10.04 2.93
CA VAL A 65 -0.08 -10.58 4.27
C VAL A 65 0.13 -9.45 5.26
N MET A 66 0.93 -8.44 4.92
CA MET A 66 1.16 -7.28 5.78
C MET A 66 -0.15 -6.54 6.09
N THR A 67 -0.97 -6.26 5.08
CA THR A 67 -2.28 -5.62 5.28
C THR A 67 -3.18 -6.46 6.17
N ALA A 68 -3.29 -7.77 5.92
CA ALA A 68 -4.14 -8.65 6.70
C ALA A 68 -3.67 -8.82 8.16
N ALA A 69 -2.35 -8.82 8.39
CA ALA A 69 -1.75 -8.86 9.72
C ALA A 69 -2.03 -7.55 10.49
N LEU A 70 -1.86 -6.41 9.84
CA LEU A 70 -2.15 -5.10 10.43
C LEU A 70 -3.63 -4.96 10.80
N GLU A 71 -4.54 -5.38 9.91
CA GLU A 71 -5.98 -5.42 10.20
C GLU A 71 -6.32 -6.39 11.34
N ALA A 72 -5.61 -7.52 11.46
CA ALA A 72 -5.79 -8.43 12.58
C ALA A 72 -5.34 -7.79 13.89
N HIS A 73 -4.21 -7.08 13.87
CA HIS A 73 -3.71 -6.32 15.02
C HIS A 73 -4.72 -5.25 15.46
N TYR A 74 -5.23 -4.41 14.55
CA TYR A 74 -6.20 -3.37 14.90
C TYR A 74 -7.55 -3.92 15.37
N ARG A 75 -7.93 -5.14 15.00
CA ARG A 75 -9.13 -5.79 15.58
C ARG A 75 -8.90 -6.24 17.03
N GLN A 76 -7.69 -6.63 17.38
CA GLN A 76 -7.33 -7.03 18.75
C GLN A 76 -6.99 -5.83 19.63
N HIS A 77 -6.44 -4.77 19.03
CA HIS A 77 -5.99 -3.54 19.66
C HIS A 77 -6.58 -2.32 18.93
N PRO A 78 -7.89 -2.04 19.06
CA PRO A 78 -8.51 -0.91 18.38
C PRO A 78 -7.86 0.44 18.73
N GLU A 79 -7.33 0.57 19.94
CA GLU A 79 -6.64 1.76 20.47
C GLU A 79 -5.32 2.08 19.76
N THR A 80 -4.69 1.11 19.07
CA THR A 80 -3.44 1.33 18.35
C THR A 80 -3.66 1.77 16.91
N ARG A 81 -4.92 1.81 16.45
CA ARG A 81 -5.25 2.28 15.11
C ARG A 81 -5.08 3.79 15.03
N PRO A 82 -4.18 4.31 14.17
CA PRO A 82 -4.01 5.74 14.02
C PRO A 82 -5.29 6.36 13.45
N SER A 83 -5.63 7.52 13.97
CA SER A 83 -6.66 8.38 13.41
C SER A 83 -6.23 8.90 12.03
N LEU A 84 -7.20 9.28 11.21
CA LEU A 84 -6.93 9.84 9.88
C LEU A 84 -6.01 11.08 9.95
N VAL A 85 -6.16 11.88 11.00
CA VAL A 85 -5.32 13.06 11.24
C VAL A 85 -3.88 12.66 11.53
N GLU A 86 -3.67 11.64 12.37
CA GLU A 86 -2.31 11.16 12.68
C GLU A 86 -1.62 10.60 11.43
N VAL A 87 -2.36 9.89 10.57
CA VAL A 87 -1.81 9.41 9.28
C VAL A 87 -1.47 10.59 8.37
N ALA A 88 -2.36 11.57 8.21
CA ALA A 88 -2.11 12.75 7.39
C ALA A 88 -0.93 13.59 7.91
N LEU A 89 -0.80 13.74 9.22
CA LEU A 89 0.32 14.45 9.84
C LEU A 89 1.64 13.72 9.62
N ALA A 90 1.65 12.39 9.76
CA ALA A 90 2.83 11.58 9.47
C ALA A 90 3.23 11.68 7.99
N LEU A 91 2.26 11.64 7.07
CA LEU A 91 2.50 11.79 5.63
C LEU A 91 3.04 13.18 5.28
N ALA A 92 2.43 14.25 5.80
CA ALA A 92 2.94 15.61 5.63
C ALA A 92 4.37 15.76 6.14
N ALA A 93 4.71 15.14 7.26
CA ALA A 93 6.06 15.16 7.82
C ALA A 93 7.05 14.38 6.94
N GLN A 94 6.65 13.20 6.44
CA GLN A 94 7.45 12.38 5.54
C GLN A 94 7.79 13.13 4.24
N ASP A 95 6.83 13.89 3.70
CA ASP A 95 6.99 14.63 2.45
C ASP A 95 7.62 16.02 2.63
N GLY A 96 7.91 16.43 3.86
CA GLY A 96 8.47 17.76 4.15
C GLY A 96 7.47 18.90 3.88
N SER A 97 6.18 18.62 3.92
CA SER A 97 5.12 19.60 3.69
C SER A 97 5.02 20.63 4.83
N PRO A 98 4.78 21.92 4.54
CA PRO A 98 4.47 22.93 5.57
C PRO A 98 3.27 22.55 6.46
N LEU A 99 2.35 21.73 5.96
CA LEU A 99 1.19 21.24 6.70
C LEU A 99 1.57 20.42 7.94
N ALA A 100 2.78 19.84 7.99
CA ALA A 100 3.28 19.13 9.16
C ALA A 100 3.36 20.02 10.41
N GLN A 101 3.48 21.34 10.23
CA GLN A 101 3.51 22.34 11.31
C GLN A 101 2.13 22.91 11.63
N ARG A 102 1.05 22.38 11.03
CA ARG A 102 -0.31 22.89 11.15
C ARG A 102 -1.31 21.78 11.53
N PRO A 103 -1.12 21.09 12.68
CA PRO A 103 -2.02 20.01 13.11
C PRO A 103 -3.49 20.46 13.20
N ASP A 104 -3.76 21.67 13.70
CA ASP A 104 -5.13 22.24 13.79
C ASP A 104 -5.83 22.39 12.42
N LEU A 105 -5.06 22.59 11.34
CA LEU A 105 -5.61 22.64 9.98
C LEU A 105 -5.92 21.24 9.49
N LEU A 106 -5.05 20.26 9.74
CA LEU A 106 -5.27 18.87 9.38
C LEU A 106 -6.46 18.26 10.14
N GLU A 107 -6.64 18.59 11.42
CA GLU A 107 -7.81 18.17 12.20
C GLU A 107 -9.12 18.66 11.59
N ARG A 108 -9.18 19.96 11.27
CA ARG A 108 -10.37 20.55 10.63
C ARG A 108 -10.58 19.98 9.23
N ALA A 109 -9.52 19.79 8.46
CA ALA A 109 -9.60 19.21 7.13
C ALA A 109 -10.15 17.78 7.19
N ALA A 110 -9.61 16.93 8.07
CA ALA A 110 -10.06 15.55 8.24
C ALA A 110 -11.54 15.48 8.62
N ALA A 111 -11.98 16.29 9.59
CA ALA A 111 -13.39 16.34 9.99
C ALA A 111 -14.31 16.75 8.83
N GLN A 112 -13.89 17.73 8.02
CA GLN A 112 -14.66 18.23 6.89
C GLN A 112 -14.71 17.25 5.71
N VAL A 113 -13.61 16.55 5.45
CA VAL A 113 -13.52 15.56 4.38
C VAL A 113 -14.34 14.32 4.76
N LEU A 114 -14.17 13.78 5.96
CA LEU A 114 -14.92 12.61 6.43
C LEU A 114 -16.44 12.86 6.46
N ALA A 115 -16.88 14.08 6.76
CA ALA A 115 -18.29 14.44 6.71
C ALA A 115 -18.91 14.35 5.30
N ARG A 116 -18.09 14.47 4.24
CA ARG A 116 -18.53 14.42 2.83
C ARG A 116 -18.21 13.10 2.16
N ARG A 117 -17.07 12.51 2.51
CA ARG A 117 -16.51 11.29 1.96
C ARG A 117 -16.02 10.40 3.10
N PRO A 118 -16.87 9.50 3.62
CA PRO A 118 -16.52 8.63 4.75
C PRO A 118 -15.37 7.66 4.47
N ASP A 119 -15.09 7.39 3.20
CA ASP A 119 -13.99 6.53 2.71
C ASP A 119 -12.70 7.31 2.39
N ALA A 120 -12.61 8.58 2.79
CA ALA A 120 -11.45 9.41 2.51
C ALA A 120 -10.18 8.92 3.21
N ASP A 121 -9.05 9.15 2.55
CA ASP A 121 -7.72 8.82 3.05
C ASP A 121 -6.91 10.07 3.43
N ALA A 122 -5.65 9.85 3.82
CA ALA A 122 -4.78 10.92 4.27
C ALA A 122 -4.44 11.91 3.15
N ASP A 123 -4.29 11.43 1.91
CA ASP A 123 -4.04 12.28 0.74
C ASP A 123 -5.22 13.23 0.49
N ASP A 124 -6.46 12.74 0.61
CA ASP A 124 -7.66 13.58 0.53
C ASP A 124 -7.65 14.70 1.58
N VAL A 125 -7.19 14.39 2.81
CA VAL A 125 -7.08 15.38 3.89
C VAL A 125 -6.02 16.43 3.58
N LEU A 126 -4.84 16.00 3.10
CA LEU A 126 -3.76 16.92 2.71
C LEU A 126 -4.21 17.85 1.59
N LEU A 127 -4.78 17.29 0.51
CA LEU A 127 -5.29 18.08 -0.61
C LEU A 127 -6.32 19.12 -0.16
N TRP A 128 -7.24 18.74 0.74
CA TRP A 128 -8.23 19.67 1.27
C TRP A 128 -7.64 20.73 2.21
N ALA A 129 -6.61 20.38 2.98
CA ALA A 129 -5.89 21.33 3.82
C ALA A 129 -5.13 22.37 2.97
N GLU A 130 -4.46 21.94 1.91
CA GLU A 130 -3.77 22.83 0.95
C GLU A 130 -4.75 23.81 0.30
N ALA A 131 -5.92 23.33 -0.14
CA ALA A 131 -6.96 24.17 -0.72
C ALA A 131 -7.46 25.26 0.26
N GLN A 132 -7.64 24.90 1.53
CA GLN A 132 -8.04 25.86 2.57
C GLN A 132 -6.93 26.88 2.85
N GLU A 133 -5.66 26.46 2.84
CA GLU A 133 -4.52 27.36 3.00
C GLU A 133 -4.43 28.35 1.85
N ALA A 134 -4.55 27.89 0.60
CA ALA A 134 -4.55 28.73 -0.58
C ALA A 134 -5.72 29.73 -0.61
N ALA A 135 -6.89 29.36 -0.09
CA ALA A 135 -8.06 30.24 0.00
C ALA A 135 -8.01 31.23 1.18
N SER A 136 -7.04 31.09 2.09
CA SER A 136 -6.85 31.97 3.25
C SER A 136 -5.86 33.12 2.98
N VAL A 137 -5.30 33.19 1.76
CA VAL A 137 -4.38 34.22 1.26
C VAL A 137 -5.14 35.20 0.36
#